data_AF-A0A4R7PCM6-F1
#
_entry.id   AF-A0A4R7PCM6-F1
#
_cell.length_a   1.000
_cell.length_b   1.000
_cell.length_c   1.000
_cell.angle_alpha   90.00
_cell.angle_beta   90.00
_cell.angle_gamma   90.00
#
_symmetry.space_group_name_H-M   'P 1'
#
loop_
_entity.id
_entity.type
_entity.pdbx_description
1 polymer ?
#
loop_
_entity_poly.entity_id
_entity_poly.type
_entity_poly.pdbx_seq_one_letter_code
_entity_poly.pdbx_strand_id
1 'polypeptide(L)'
;MITLMIFLTLQSVMGGLDNLWHHELQARLPSQPGARKELALHSVRELIYGLIYIGIAWWSWNGTWVWLLIALLVTEVVITLWDFIEEDRSRPLPPFERVLHTLLSINYGVLLVLLAAPLQEWSHAPTAISPVDYGGWSWLMTLFGCGVLAWGLRNLFAVARLGVPQWQRDPVRAQHKASAREVLVTGATGFVGRALVRALVERGERVIALSRHPEIARDQFGPHVEVVDDLARLASSRRIDTLFNLAGEPIAGGPWTRRRKQRLVDSRVAMAARVGALIARLERAPEVLINASAIGYYGDRADATLGEDDTPGSGFLAEVCGQWEAAAERAGTRGVRVCRIRIGLVLGPGGGLLQPLALAARFGAATVLGDGRQWQSWIHLDDLVRLLLHAMDRTSMRGAINAVAPEAVTQRVFTQRLAETLHRPAWLRVPARFLHALPGGMSELFLGSQRIEPRVALAQDFRFRHPRLDGALRAILVPAPSKATTVAVYVNDACPVCHAEMDRYRAESQREHRSITFCSIDFGFPGLPAYGLKADDLRRRLFVYTSDGRLRSGMDAMRAIWRDLPSLRWLAWVSGLPGFRQLADLIYDLVLAPALDAWNRRRAAASTPSVTVTHQP
;
A
#
# COMPACT_ATOMS: atom_id res chain seq x y z
N MET A 1 20.28 -24.57 29.30
CA MET A 1 20.28 -24.14 27.88
C MET A 1 19.10 -24.68 27.08
N ILE A 2 18.83 -25.99 27.02
CA ILE A 2 17.71 -26.54 26.23
C ILE A 2 16.36 -25.91 26.61
N THR A 3 16.04 -25.80 27.90
CA THR A 3 14.80 -25.14 28.36
C THR A 3 14.69 -23.70 27.87
N LEU A 4 15.78 -22.93 27.88
CA LEU A 4 15.82 -21.57 27.35
C LEU A 4 15.49 -21.57 25.84
N MET A 5 16.04 -22.50 25.06
CA MET A 5 15.77 -22.61 23.61
C MET A 5 14.31 -22.92 23.30
N ILE A 6 13.66 -23.74 24.14
CA ILE A 6 12.22 -24.03 24.01
C ILE A 6 11.40 -22.76 24.22
N PHE A 7 11.65 -22.02 25.30
CA PHE A 7 10.91 -20.78 25.57
C PHE A 7 11.21 -19.68 24.54
N LEU A 8 12.42 -19.62 23.98
CA LEU A 8 12.77 -18.71 22.88
C LEU A 8 12.01 -19.08 21.60
N THR A 9 11.85 -20.37 21.34
CA THR A 9 11.06 -20.86 20.21
C THR A 9 9.58 -20.48 20.37
N LEU A 10 9.01 -20.68 21.56
CA LEU A 10 7.64 -20.26 21.86
C LEU A 10 7.46 -18.74 21.70
N GLN A 11 8.41 -17.94 22.20
CA GLN A 11 8.43 -16.49 22.02
C GLN A 11 8.42 -16.11 20.53
N SER A 12 9.28 -16.77 19.75
CA SER A 12 9.42 -16.51 18.30
C SER A 12 8.14 -16.82 17.54
N VAL A 13 7.50 -17.95 17.85
CA VAL A 13 6.25 -18.38 17.19
C VAL A 13 5.10 -17.45 17.54
N MET A 14 4.94 -17.09 18.82
CA MET A 14 3.90 -16.17 19.26
C MET A 14 4.10 -14.75 18.70
N GLY A 15 5.33 -14.24 18.74
CA GLY A 15 5.64 -12.91 18.18
C GLY A 15 5.49 -12.86 16.66
N GLY A 16 5.87 -13.94 15.96
CA GLY A 16 5.63 -14.08 14.53
C GLY A 16 4.14 -14.13 14.18
N LEU A 17 3.33 -14.83 14.99
CA LEU A 17 1.88 -14.85 14.84
C LEU A 17 1.27 -13.46 15.07
N ASP A 18 1.72 -12.73 16.09
CA ASP A 18 1.24 -11.38 16.40
C ASP A 18 1.50 -10.41 15.23
N ASN A 19 2.75 -10.39 14.76
CA ASN A 19 3.17 -9.60 13.62
C ASN A 19 2.39 -9.92 12.34
N LEU A 20 2.17 -11.20 12.05
CA LEU A 20 1.47 -11.59 10.83
C LEU A 20 -0.05 -11.37 10.94
N TRP A 21 -0.65 -11.75 12.06
CA TRP A 21 -2.11 -11.75 12.21
C TRP A 21 -2.65 -10.37 12.60
N HIS A 22 -2.14 -9.80 13.69
CA HIS A 22 -2.65 -8.53 14.21
C HIS A 22 -2.10 -7.34 13.43
N HIS A 23 -0.77 -7.24 13.28
CA HIS A 23 -0.16 -6.06 12.67
C HIS A 23 -0.35 -6.02 11.14
N GLU A 24 -0.14 -7.14 10.44
CA GLU A 24 -0.20 -7.17 8.98
C GLU A 24 -1.61 -7.42 8.45
N LEU A 25 -2.29 -8.49 8.87
CA LEU A 25 -3.56 -8.91 8.26
C LEU A 25 -4.75 -8.10 8.79
N GLN A 26 -4.84 -7.91 10.11
CA GLN A 26 -5.97 -7.25 10.76
C GLN A 26 -5.83 -5.73 10.76
N ALA A 27 -4.76 -5.18 11.33
CA ALA A 27 -4.55 -3.74 11.45
C ALA A 27 -3.98 -3.12 10.17
N ARG A 28 -3.13 -3.84 9.43
CA ARG A 28 -2.40 -3.32 8.25
C ARG A 28 -1.58 -2.08 8.58
N LEU A 29 -0.87 -2.10 9.71
CA LEU A 29 -0.10 -0.97 10.24
C LEU A 29 0.78 -0.28 9.18
N PRO A 30 1.51 -0.99 8.27
CA PRO A 30 2.35 -0.33 7.25
C PRO A 30 1.60 0.57 6.27
N SER A 31 0.26 0.50 6.25
CA SER A 31 -0.61 1.32 5.41
C SER A 31 -1.31 2.46 6.16
N GLN A 32 -1.10 2.57 7.47
CA GLN A 32 -1.71 3.58 8.32
C GLN A 32 -0.71 4.71 8.63
N PRO A 33 -0.95 5.96 8.20
CA PRO A 33 -0.08 7.10 8.52
C PRO A 33 0.13 7.30 10.03
N GLY A 34 -0.89 7.03 10.85
CA GLY A 34 -0.82 7.13 12.31
C GLY A 34 0.08 6.08 12.97
N ALA A 35 0.29 4.92 12.35
CA ALA A 35 1.03 3.80 12.93
C ALA A 35 2.56 3.95 12.83
N ARG A 36 3.07 5.08 12.34
CA ARG A 36 4.51 5.28 12.12
C ARG A 36 5.33 5.12 13.40
N LYS A 37 4.82 5.59 14.54
CA LYS A 37 5.52 5.50 15.85
C LYS A 37 5.55 4.07 16.35
N GLU A 38 4.40 3.40 16.37
CA GLU A 38 4.25 1.96 16.70
C GLU A 38 5.20 1.11 15.83
N LEU A 39 5.20 1.30 14.50
CA LEU A 39 6.11 0.59 13.60
C LEU A 39 7.60 0.89 13.86
N ALA A 40 7.93 2.09 14.32
CA ALA A 40 9.31 2.43 14.66
C ALA A 40 9.76 1.64 15.90
N LEU A 41 8.92 1.58 16.94
CA LEU A 41 9.17 0.76 18.13
C LEU A 41 9.30 -0.73 17.77
N HIS A 42 8.37 -1.25 16.96
CA HIS A 42 8.43 -2.63 16.46
C HIS A 42 9.74 -2.90 15.71
N SER A 43 10.13 -2.01 14.80
CA SER A 43 11.35 -2.19 14.01
C SER A 43 12.60 -2.25 14.88
N VAL A 44 12.73 -1.38 15.88
CA VAL A 44 13.89 -1.38 16.79
C VAL A 44 13.89 -2.64 17.66
N ARG A 45 12.74 -2.99 18.24
CA ARG A 45 12.55 -4.20 19.04
C ARG A 45 12.95 -5.47 18.26
N GLU A 46 12.46 -5.60 17.04
CA GLU A 46 12.73 -6.76 16.18
C GLU A 46 14.20 -6.85 15.78
N LEU A 47 14.85 -5.72 15.46
CA LEU A 47 16.29 -5.71 15.17
C LEU A 47 17.11 -6.17 16.38
N ILE A 48 16.75 -5.73 17.59
CA ILE A 48 17.38 -6.18 18.84
C ILE A 48 17.16 -7.69 19.04
N TYR A 49 15.93 -8.19 18.91
CA TYR A 49 15.63 -9.62 19.03
C TYR A 49 16.41 -10.48 18.04
N GLY A 50 16.50 -10.03 16.78
CA GLY A 50 17.26 -10.73 15.76
C GLY A 50 18.74 -10.90 16.12
N LEU A 51 19.36 -9.83 16.65
CA LEU A 51 20.73 -9.87 17.14
C LEU A 51 20.88 -10.77 18.36
N ILE A 52 19.94 -10.72 19.31
CA ILE A 52 19.94 -11.59 20.50
C ILE A 52 19.82 -13.07 20.11
N TYR A 53 18.94 -13.41 19.17
CA TYR A 53 18.70 -14.81 18.77
C TYR A 53 19.92 -15.43 18.11
N ILE A 54 20.52 -14.73 17.14
CA ILE A 54 21.76 -15.20 16.48
C ILE A 54 22.92 -15.15 17.49
N GLY A 55 22.95 -14.12 18.33
CA GLY A 55 23.92 -13.90 19.39
C GLY A 55 24.02 -15.08 20.36
N ILE A 56 22.89 -15.48 20.93
CA ILE A 56 22.79 -16.58 21.89
C ILE A 56 22.97 -17.93 21.18
N ALA A 57 22.58 -18.06 19.91
CA ALA A 57 22.68 -19.32 19.17
C ALA A 57 24.12 -19.80 18.99
N TRP A 58 25.07 -18.86 18.82
CA TRP A 58 26.44 -19.19 18.40
C TRP A 58 27.52 -18.68 19.34
N TRP A 59 27.20 -17.81 20.30
CA TRP A 59 28.23 -17.26 21.19
C TRP A 59 27.83 -17.22 22.67
N SER A 60 28.82 -17.48 23.50
CA SER A 60 28.83 -17.09 24.92
C SER A 60 29.49 -15.72 25.06
N TRP A 61 28.85 -14.84 25.83
CA TRP A 61 29.21 -13.42 25.94
C TRP A 61 29.96 -13.19 27.24
N ASN A 62 31.20 -13.67 27.33
CA ASN A 62 31.96 -13.73 28.59
C ASN A 62 32.58 -12.39 28.98
N GLY A 63 32.79 -12.20 30.28
CA GLY A 63 33.38 -11.01 30.88
C GLY A 63 32.60 -9.75 30.53
N THR A 64 33.27 -8.72 30.03
CA THR A 64 32.62 -7.42 29.77
C THR A 64 31.56 -7.46 28.67
N TRP A 65 31.60 -8.44 27.77
CA TRP A 65 30.61 -8.57 26.70
C TRP A 65 29.21 -8.93 27.22
N VAL A 66 29.10 -9.55 28.40
CA VAL A 66 27.80 -9.87 29.00
C VAL A 66 26.96 -8.62 29.25
N TRP A 67 27.61 -7.50 29.58
CA TRP A 67 26.93 -6.24 29.87
C TRP A 67 26.30 -5.63 28.64
N LEU A 68 26.88 -5.86 27.45
CA LEU A 68 26.24 -5.47 26.19
C LEU A 68 24.97 -6.28 25.94
N LEU A 69 24.99 -7.59 26.19
CA LEU A 69 23.79 -8.43 26.09
C LEU A 69 22.73 -8.04 27.11
N ILE A 70 23.10 -7.76 28.37
CA ILE A 70 22.19 -7.26 29.40
C ILE A 70 21.58 -5.91 28.98
N ALA A 71 22.39 -4.99 28.45
CA ALA A 71 21.89 -3.70 27.98
C ALA A 71 20.88 -3.85 26.83
N LEU A 72 21.11 -4.79 25.89
CA LEU A 72 20.15 -5.11 24.83
C LEU A 72 18.83 -5.67 25.39
N LEU A 73 18.90 -6.61 26.35
CA LEU A 73 17.72 -7.18 27.01
C LEU A 73 16.92 -6.11 27.78
N VAL A 74 17.59 -5.24 28.54
CA VAL A 74 16.94 -4.13 29.26
C VAL A 74 16.32 -3.13 28.29
N THR A 75 17.01 -2.79 27.20
CA THR A 75 16.48 -1.89 26.17
C THR A 75 15.23 -2.48 25.54
N GLU A 76 15.23 -3.79 25.26
CA GLU A 76 14.06 -4.48 24.75
C GLU A 76 12.88 -4.39 25.73
N VAL A 77 13.09 -4.61 27.04
CA VAL A 77 12.03 -4.48 28.06
C VAL A 77 11.41 -3.09 28.02
N VAL A 78 12.26 -2.05 27.98
CA VAL A 78 11.81 -0.64 27.94
C VAL A 78 11.00 -0.37 26.68
N ILE A 79 11.46 -0.84 25.51
CA ILE A 79 10.73 -0.65 24.25
C ILE A 79 9.40 -1.40 24.29
N THR A 80 9.36 -2.63 24.80
CA THR A 80 8.13 -3.43 24.89
C THR A 80 7.11 -2.77 25.81
N LEU A 81 7.52 -2.24 26.97
CA LEU A 81 6.63 -1.45 27.83
C LEU A 81 6.15 -0.16 27.17
N TRP A 82 7.02 0.52 26.42
CA TRP A 82 6.64 1.72 25.67
C TRP A 82 5.62 1.39 24.59
N ASP A 83 5.82 0.29 23.88
CA ASP A 83 4.96 -0.18 22.79
C ASP A 83 3.53 -0.40 23.26
N PHE A 84 3.34 -1.06 24.41
CA PHE A 84 2.02 -1.20 25.05
C PHE A 84 1.32 0.15 25.30
N ILE A 85 2.07 1.16 25.73
CA ILE A 85 1.51 2.50 25.99
C ILE A 85 1.12 3.18 24.68
N GLU A 86 1.96 3.08 23.65
CA GLU A 86 1.68 3.69 22.34
C GLU A 86 0.52 2.99 21.63
N GLU A 87 0.41 1.67 21.74
CA GLU A 87 -0.64 0.89 21.13
C GLU A 87 -2.02 1.19 21.75
N ASP A 88 -2.13 1.21 23.08
CA ASP A 88 -3.39 1.53 23.77
C ASP A 88 -3.84 2.98 23.52
N ARG A 89 -2.88 3.89 23.28
CA ARG A 89 -3.17 5.28 22.87
C ARG A 89 -3.62 5.42 21.43
N SER A 90 -3.09 4.58 20.53
CA SER A 90 -3.29 4.75 19.09
C SER A 90 -4.52 4.02 18.56
N ARG A 91 -4.89 2.85 19.12
CA ARG A 91 -6.06 2.08 18.67
C ARG A 91 -6.64 1.17 19.76
N PRO A 92 -7.95 0.87 19.70
CA PRO A 92 -8.55 -0.09 20.63
C PRO A 92 -8.08 -1.52 20.35
N LEU A 93 -7.48 -2.15 21.35
CA LEU A 93 -6.99 -3.52 21.25
C LEU A 93 -8.11 -4.57 21.36
N PRO A 94 -8.28 -5.44 20.35
CA PRO A 94 -9.13 -6.62 20.42
C PRO A 94 -8.77 -7.51 21.62
N PRO A 95 -9.75 -8.22 22.22
CA PRO A 95 -9.48 -9.09 23.37
C PRO A 95 -8.41 -10.16 23.12
N PHE A 96 -8.37 -10.72 21.90
CA PHE A 96 -7.39 -11.75 21.54
C PHE A 96 -5.95 -11.21 21.47
N GLU A 97 -5.77 -9.98 20.97
CA GLU A 97 -4.47 -9.28 20.91
C GLU A 97 -3.96 -9.04 22.34
N ARG A 98 -4.81 -8.56 23.26
CA ARG A 98 -4.46 -8.39 24.68
C ARG A 98 -4.01 -9.68 25.36
N VAL A 99 -4.70 -10.78 25.10
CA VAL A 99 -4.35 -12.10 25.67
C VAL A 99 -2.99 -12.55 25.12
N LEU A 100 -2.77 -12.45 23.82
CA LEU A 100 -1.50 -12.83 23.19
C LEU A 100 -0.33 -12.02 23.76
N HIS A 101 -0.49 -10.70 23.90
CA HIS A 101 0.51 -9.83 24.49
C HIS A 101 0.82 -10.14 25.97
N THR A 102 -0.20 -10.50 26.74
CA THR A 102 -0.02 -10.95 28.13
C THR A 102 0.83 -12.22 28.18
N LEU A 103 0.53 -13.20 27.32
CA LEU A 103 1.28 -14.45 27.23
C LEU A 103 2.73 -14.22 26.77
N LEU A 104 2.94 -13.33 25.79
CA LEU A 104 4.27 -12.91 25.34
C LEU A 104 5.10 -12.29 26.48
N SER A 105 4.47 -11.42 27.28
CA SER A 105 5.14 -10.77 28.42
C SER A 105 5.51 -11.75 29.53
N ILE A 106 4.61 -12.69 29.86
CA ILE A 106 4.87 -13.75 30.84
C ILE A 106 6.01 -14.65 30.36
N ASN A 107 5.96 -15.11 29.10
CA ASN A 107 6.98 -15.97 28.52
C ASN A 107 8.36 -15.27 28.48
N TYR A 108 8.39 -13.97 28.18
CA TYR A 108 9.61 -13.19 28.22
C TYR A 108 10.17 -13.02 29.64
N GLY A 109 9.32 -12.82 30.65
CA GLY A 109 9.76 -12.85 32.06
C GLY A 109 10.42 -14.17 32.44
N VAL A 110 9.88 -15.31 31.99
CA VAL A 110 10.50 -16.62 32.18
C VAL A 110 11.85 -16.72 31.47
N LEU A 111 11.98 -16.17 30.25
CA LEU A 111 13.25 -16.12 29.52
C LEU A 111 14.33 -15.36 30.29
N LEU A 112 13.99 -14.21 30.87
CA LEU A 112 14.93 -13.41 31.68
C LEU A 112 15.41 -14.19 32.92
N VAL A 113 14.49 -14.90 33.60
CA VAL A 113 14.85 -15.75 34.75
C VAL A 113 15.75 -16.90 34.32
N LEU A 114 15.45 -17.58 33.21
CA LEU A 114 16.27 -18.67 32.67
C LEU A 114 17.65 -18.20 32.17
N LEU A 115 17.78 -16.93 31.75
CA LEU A 115 19.03 -16.30 31.36
C LEU A 115 19.88 -15.83 32.54
N ALA A 116 19.30 -15.61 33.72
CA ALA A 116 20.01 -15.02 34.86
C ALA A 116 21.25 -15.81 35.28
N ALA A 117 21.14 -17.13 35.47
CA ALA A 117 22.28 -17.96 35.84
C ALA A 117 23.39 -18.01 34.75
N PRO A 118 23.07 -18.23 33.46
CA PRO A 118 24.04 -18.12 32.36
C PRO A 118 24.74 -16.76 32.28
N LEU A 119 23.99 -15.65 32.44
CA LEU A 119 24.57 -14.31 32.43
C LEU A 119 25.51 -14.10 33.62
N GLN A 120 25.15 -14.61 34.80
CA GLN A 120 26.02 -14.57 35.97
C GLN A 120 27.31 -15.37 35.73
N GLU A 121 27.20 -16.58 35.21
CA GLU A 121 28.36 -17.43 34.88
C GLU A 121 29.28 -16.73 33.87
N TRP A 122 28.73 -16.21 32.78
CA TRP A 122 29.47 -15.47 31.76
C TRP A 122 30.12 -14.19 32.30
N SER A 123 29.48 -13.50 33.26
CA SER A 123 30.03 -12.29 33.87
C SER A 123 31.32 -12.53 34.67
N HIS A 124 31.50 -13.74 35.21
CA HIS A 124 32.67 -14.14 35.97
C HIS A 124 33.78 -14.75 35.11
N ALA A 125 33.49 -15.10 33.85
CA ALA A 125 34.47 -15.62 32.91
C ALA A 125 35.36 -14.49 32.32
N PRO A 126 36.58 -14.81 31.84
CA PRO A 126 37.42 -13.84 31.13
C PRO A 126 36.70 -13.23 29.92
N THR A 127 36.94 -11.94 29.65
CA THR A 127 36.33 -11.24 28.52
C THR A 127 36.66 -11.92 27.20
N ALA A 128 35.65 -12.56 26.60
CA ALA A 128 35.77 -13.25 25.33
C ALA A 128 34.37 -13.47 24.72
N ILE A 129 34.31 -13.52 23.39
CA ILE A 129 33.16 -14.06 22.67
C ILE A 129 33.57 -15.46 22.23
N SER A 130 33.08 -16.48 22.94
CA SER A 130 33.48 -17.87 22.68
C SER A 130 32.37 -18.59 21.91
N PRO A 131 32.70 -19.30 20.81
CA PRO A 131 31.70 -20.01 20.02
C PRO A 131 31.04 -21.12 20.86
N VAL A 132 29.73 -21.30 20.67
CA VAL A 132 28.92 -22.38 21.24
C VAL A 132 28.09 -23.02 20.13
N ASP A 133 27.72 -24.29 20.32
CA ASP A 133 26.86 -25.02 19.39
C ASP A 133 25.85 -25.85 20.19
N TYR A 134 24.56 -25.57 19.98
CA TYR A 134 23.43 -26.28 20.58
C TYR A 134 22.75 -27.20 19.55
N GLY A 135 23.43 -27.54 18.46
CA GLY A 135 22.97 -28.38 17.37
C GLY A 135 21.79 -27.77 16.63
N GLY A 136 20.71 -28.54 16.50
CA GLY A 136 19.50 -28.08 15.79
C GLY A 136 18.89 -26.80 16.37
N TRP A 137 19.09 -26.52 17.67
CA TRP A 137 18.59 -25.31 18.30
C TRP A 137 19.32 -24.04 17.82
N SER A 138 20.64 -24.09 17.63
CA SER A 138 21.41 -22.95 17.11
C SER A 138 20.96 -22.58 15.70
N TRP A 139 20.73 -23.59 14.85
CA TRP A 139 20.18 -23.39 13.51
C TRP A 139 18.74 -22.86 13.53
N LEU A 140 17.88 -23.39 14.41
CA LEU A 140 16.51 -22.90 14.56
C LEU A 140 16.46 -21.44 15.03
N MET A 141 17.28 -21.07 16.02
CA MET A 141 17.40 -19.69 16.49
C MET A 141 17.97 -18.77 15.43
N THR A 142 18.89 -19.26 14.59
CA THR A 142 19.39 -18.51 13.43
C THR A 142 18.29 -18.25 12.42
N LEU A 143 17.48 -19.26 12.11
CA LEU A 143 16.33 -19.12 11.21
C LEU A 143 15.33 -18.07 11.73
N PHE A 144 14.98 -18.14 13.01
CA PHE A 144 14.14 -17.12 13.63
C PHE A 144 14.79 -15.75 13.64
N GLY A 145 16.07 -15.65 14.03
CA GLY A 145 16.84 -14.41 14.05
C GLY A 145 16.87 -13.73 12.68
N CYS A 146 17.16 -14.48 11.61
CA CYS A 146 17.10 -13.97 10.24
C CYS A 146 15.68 -13.52 9.84
N GLY A 147 14.64 -14.29 10.22
CA GLY A 147 13.25 -13.94 9.95
C GLY A 147 12.82 -12.64 10.64
N VAL A 148 13.15 -12.50 11.93
CA VAL A 148 12.85 -11.31 12.73
C VAL A 148 13.65 -10.10 12.24
N LEU A 149 14.94 -10.25 11.89
CA LEU A 149 15.72 -9.17 11.27
C LEU A 149 15.10 -8.71 9.94
N ALA A 150 14.70 -9.65 9.09
CA ALA A 150 14.06 -9.32 7.82
C ALA A 150 12.74 -8.55 8.04
N TRP A 151 11.96 -8.93 9.05
CA TRP A 151 10.72 -8.26 9.41
C TRP A 151 10.97 -6.87 10.04
N GLY A 152 11.98 -6.73 10.90
CA GLY A 152 12.43 -5.45 11.46
C GLY A 152 12.86 -4.47 10.38
N LEU A 153 13.66 -4.93 9.41
CA LEU A 153 14.03 -4.13 8.25
C LEU A 153 12.78 -3.75 7.43
N ARG A 154 11.86 -4.68 7.19
CA ARG A 154 10.57 -4.42 6.52
C ARG A 154 9.77 -3.31 7.21
N ASN A 155 9.66 -3.36 8.53
CA ASN A 155 8.95 -2.34 9.30
C ASN A 155 9.68 -0.99 9.25
N LEU A 156 11.01 -1.00 9.29
CA LEU A 156 11.81 0.21 9.10
C LEU A 156 11.57 0.86 7.71
N PHE A 157 11.44 0.05 6.65
CA PHE A 157 11.02 0.54 5.32
C PHE A 157 9.63 1.19 5.35
N ALA A 158 8.68 0.61 6.11
CA ALA A 158 7.37 1.22 6.28
C ALA A 158 7.45 2.56 7.04
N VAL A 159 8.24 2.65 8.11
CA VAL A 159 8.45 3.88 8.89
C VAL A 159 9.03 5.01 8.04
N ALA A 160 10.00 4.69 7.18
CA ALA A 160 10.57 5.63 6.22
C ALA A 160 9.50 6.16 5.27
N ARG A 161 8.75 5.22 4.67
CA ARG A 161 7.69 5.50 3.72
C ARG A 161 6.58 6.37 4.30
N LEU A 162 6.20 6.14 5.55
CA LEU A 162 5.16 6.92 6.25
C LEU A 162 5.66 8.29 6.73
N GLY A 163 6.97 8.55 6.67
CA GLY A 163 7.55 9.86 7.03
C GLY A 163 7.28 10.96 6.02
N VAL A 164 6.96 10.60 4.78
CA VAL A 164 6.64 11.54 3.69
C VAL A 164 5.27 11.18 3.12
N PRO A 165 4.30 12.13 3.08
CA PRO A 165 2.98 11.86 2.52
C PRO A 165 3.04 11.30 1.11
N GLN A 166 2.14 10.37 0.79
CA GLN A 166 2.15 9.73 -0.52
C GLN A 166 1.94 10.73 -1.67
N TRP A 167 1.13 11.77 -1.49
CA TRP A 167 0.96 12.82 -2.51
C TRP A 167 2.25 13.62 -2.80
N GLN A 168 3.23 13.66 -1.87
CA GLN A 168 4.55 14.27 -2.11
C GLN A 168 5.54 13.28 -2.72
N ARG A 169 5.43 11.99 -2.39
CA ARG A 169 6.26 10.93 -2.96
C ARG A 169 5.91 10.62 -4.42
N ASP A 170 4.64 10.72 -4.77
CA ASP A 170 4.15 10.55 -6.14
C ASP A 170 3.18 11.69 -6.53
N PRO A 171 3.71 12.91 -6.76
CA PRO A 171 2.91 14.09 -7.04
C PRO A 171 2.00 13.94 -8.25
N VAL A 172 0.78 14.45 -8.09
CA VAL A 172 -0.24 14.50 -9.13
C VAL A 172 -0.38 15.93 -9.60
N ARG A 173 -0.36 16.16 -10.91
CA ARG A 173 -0.68 17.47 -11.45
C ARG A 173 -2.19 17.62 -11.55
N ALA A 174 -2.79 18.48 -10.75
CA ALA A 174 -4.16 18.90 -10.94
C ALA A 174 -4.26 19.77 -12.20
N GLN A 175 -5.15 19.39 -13.12
CA GLN A 175 -5.53 20.29 -14.21
C GLN A 175 -6.56 21.30 -13.70
N HIS A 176 -6.58 22.49 -14.31
CA HIS A 176 -7.66 23.45 -14.06
C HIS A 176 -8.64 23.40 -15.22
N LYS A 177 -9.92 23.21 -14.90
CA LYS A 177 -11.01 23.13 -15.86
C LYS A 177 -12.14 24.05 -15.43
N ALA A 178 -12.51 25.02 -16.28
CA ALA A 178 -13.58 25.98 -15.98
C ALA A 178 -14.93 25.30 -15.67
N SER A 179 -15.23 24.19 -16.37
CA SER A 179 -16.41 23.37 -16.19
C SER A 179 -16.15 22.10 -15.36
N ALA A 180 -15.31 22.20 -14.32
CA ALA A 180 -15.06 21.10 -13.40
C ALA A 180 -16.35 20.63 -12.71
N ARG A 181 -16.61 19.33 -12.82
CA ARG A 181 -17.67 18.61 -12.10
C ARG A 181 -17.26 18.39 -10.66
N GLU A 182 -18.25 18.37 -9.79
CA GLU A 182 -18.09 18.01 -8.39
C GLU A 182 -18.38 16.52 -8.22
N VAL A 183 -17.35 15.77 -7.81
CA VAL A 183 -17.35 14.31 -7.80
C VAL A 183 -17.13 13.78 -6.39
N LEU A 184 -18.14 13.12 -5.84
CA LEU A 184 -18.04 12.45 -4.54
C LEU A 184 -17.61 10.99 -4.73
N VAL A 185 -16.55 10.57 -4.05
CA VAL A 185 -16.02 9.19 -4.10
C VAL A 185 -16.06 8.57 -2.70
N THR A 186 -16.87 7.53 -2.53
CA THR A 186 -16.79 6.64 -1.35
C THR A 186 -15.75 5.55 -1.61
N GLY A 187 -15.08 5.08 -0.56
CA GLY A 187 -13.99 4.11 -0.72
C GLY A 187 -12.77 4.70 -1.42
N ALA A 188 -12.59 6.03 -1.35
CA ALA A 188 -11.57 6.81 -2.03
C ALA A 188 -10.14 6.31 -1.72
N THR A 189 -9.87 5.82 -0.52
CA THR A 189 -8.55 5.32 -0.10
C THR A 189 -8.26 3.88 -0.51
N GLY A 190 -9.26 3.18 -1.09
CA GLY A 190 -9.16 1.79 -1.52
C GLY A 190 -8.32 1.60 -2.79
N PHE A 191 -8.08 0.34 -3.17
CA PHE A 191 -7.27 -0.03 -4.33
C PHE A 191 -7.73 0.62 -5.64
N VAL A 192 -9.03 0.55 -5.93
CA VAL A 192 -9.64 1.17 -7.12
C VAL A 192 -9.89 2.67 -6.88
N GLY A 193 -10.42 3.02 -5.71
CA GLY A 193 -10.76 4.40 -5.35
C GLY A 193 -9.60 5.36 -5.50
N ARG A 194 -8.40 5.00 -5.03
CA ARG A 194 -7.23 5.90 -5.11
C ARG A 194 -6.81 6.18 -6.55
N ALA A 195 -6.92 5.18 -7.43
CA ALA A 195 -6.57 5.31 -8.83
C ALA A 195 -7.62 6.18 -9.56
N LEU A 196 -8.90 6.01 -9.21
CA LEU A 196 -9.97 6.87 -9.71
C LEU A 196 -9.81 8.32 -9.25
N VAL A 197 -9.56 8.56 -7.96
CA VAL A 197 -9.34 9.92 -7.42
C VAL A 197 -8.17 10.59 -8.11
N ARG A 198 -7.04 9.89 -8.28
CA ARG A 198 -5.90 10.41 -9.03
C ARG A 198 -6.29 10.79 -10.46
N ALA A 199 -6.99 9.93 -11.18
CA ALA A 199 -7.42 10.22 -12.55
C ALA A 199 -8.41 11.40 -12.64
N LEU A 200 -9.30 11.58 -11.64
CA LEU A 200 -10.21 12.71 -11.55
C LEU A 200 -9.46 14.04 -11.31
N VAL A 201 -8.46 14.04 -10.41
CA VAL A 201 -7.59 15.19 -10.16
C VAL A 201 -6.77 15.53 -11.41
N GLU A 202 -6.17 14.53 -12.06
CA GLU A 202 -5.43 14.72 -13.32
C GLU A 202 -6.33 15.27 -14.44
N ARG A 203 -7.63 14.96 -14.43
CA ARG A 203 -8.64 15.51 -15.36
C ARG A 203 -9.13 16.91 -14.96
N GLY A 204 -8.81 17.38 -13.77
CA GLY A 204 -9.20 18.70 -13.25
C GLY A 204 -10.62 18.77 -12.68
N GLU A 205 -11.19 17.64 -12.26
CA GLU A 205 -12.47 17.60 -11.57
C GLU A 205 -12.30 17.94 -10.07
N ARG A 206 -13.34 18.49 -9.42
CA ARG A 206 -13.32 18.75 -7.97
C ARG A 206 -13.75 17.48 -7.23
N VAL A 207 -12.85 16.91 -6.44
CA VAL A 207 -13.09 15.62 -5.77
C VAL A 207 -13.37 15.81 -4.28
N ILE A 208 -14.47 15.19 -3.83
CA ILE A 208 -14.80 15.00 -2.42
C ILE A 208 -14.55 13.53 -2.09
N ALA A 209 -13.60 13.25 -1.20
CA ALA A 209 -13.25 11.90 -0.77
C ALA A 209 -13.90 11.59 0.58
N LEU A 210 -14.84 10.62 0.60
CA LEU A 210 -15.39 10.09 1.84
C LEU A 210 -14.43 9.01 2.40
N SER A 211 -13.90 9.24 3.60
CA SER A 211 -13.03 8.30 4.30
C SER A 211 -13.38 8.20 5.78
N ARG A 212 -13.52 6.98 6.30
CA ARG A 212 -13.61 6.70 7.75
C ARG A 212 -12.35 7.12 8.51
N HIS A 213 -11.25 7.25 7.79
CA HIS A 213 -9.91 7.60 8.26
C HIS A 213 -9.41 8.80 7.45
N PRO A 214 -9.79 10.03 7.81
CA PRO A 214 -9.44 11.23 7.06
C PRO A 214 -7.92 11.44 6.88
N GLU A 215 -7.13 11.03 7.86
CA GLU A 215 -5.67 11.05 7.84
C GLU A 215 -5.08 10.24 6.68
N ILE A 216 -5.65 9.07 6.36
CA ILE A 216 -5.22 8.25 5.21
C ILE A 216 -5.51 8.98 3.90
N ALA A 217 -6.69 9.60 3.78
CA ALA A 217 -7.04 10.33 2.56
C ALA A 217 -6.17 11.58 2.37
N ARG A 218 -5.87 12.32 3.45
CA ARG A 218 -4.96 13.47 3.40
C ARG A 218 -3.52 13.07 3.07
N ASP A 219 -3.04 11.95 3.60
CA ASP A 219 -1.73 11.39 3.24
C ASP A 219 -1.64 11.02 1.75
N GLN A 220 -2.72 10.44 1.20
CA GLN A 220 -2.76 9.98 -0.19
C GLN A 220 -2.94 11.10 -1.21
N PHE A 221 -3.77 12.10 -0.91
CA PHE A 221 -4.25 13.06 -1.90
C PHE A 221 -3.88 14.52 -1.58
N GLY A 222 -3.40 14.79 -0.36
CA GLY A 222 -2.95 16.13 0.03
C GLY A 222 -4.03 17.20 -0.15
N PRO A 223 -3.68 18.39 -0.67
CA PRO A 223 -4.62 19.49 -0.84
C PRO A 223 -5.53 19.34 -2.08
N HIS A 224 -5.38 18.28 -2.88
CA HIS A 224 -6.11 18.14 -4.14
C HIS A 224 -7.58 17.74 -3.96
N VAL A 225 -7.95 17.24 -2.78
CA VAL A 225 -9.28 16.70 -2.54
C VAL A 225 -9.83 17.22 -1.22
N GLU A 226 -11.14 17.47 -1.20
CA GLU A 226 -11.85 17.72 0.05
C GLU A 226 -12.08 16.37 0.74
N VAL A 227 -11.67 16.24 2.00
CA VAL A 227 -11.84 15.00 2.76
C VAL A 227 -12.97 15.15 3.76
N VAL A 228 -13.97 14.27 3.66
CA VAL A 228 -15.10 14.19 4.59
C VAL A 228 -15.15 12.81 5.24
N ASP A 229 -15.57 12.74 6.49
CA ASP A 229 -15.74 11.49 7.27
C ASP A 229 -17.19 11.02 7.31
N ASP A 230 -18.15 11.93 7.15
CA ASP A 230 -19.57 11.63 7.11
C ASP A 230 -20.30 12.41 6.01
N LEU A 231 -21.12 11.68 5.23
CA LEU A 231 -22.01 12.26 4.23
C LEU A 231 -23.04 13.21 4.85
N ALA A 232 -23.38 13.06 6.13
CA ALA A 232 -24.30 13.96 6.83
C ALA A 232 -23.76 15.41 6.94
N ARG A 233 -22.43 15.60 6.89
CA ARG A 233 -21.80 16.93 7.00
C ARG A 233 -21.87 17.77 5.74
N LEU A 234 -22.18 17.17 4.59
CA LEU A 234 -22.36 17.93 3.35
C LEU A 234 -23.67 18.76 3.46
N ALA A 235 -23.70 20.02 3.04
CA ALA A 235 -24.95 20.79 3.05
C ALA A 235 -25.94 20.28 1.98
N SER A 236 -27.25 20.55 2.12
CA SER A 236 -28.24 20.27 1.06
C SER A 236 -27.96 21.04 -0.23
N SER A 237 -27.41 22.25 -0.09
CA SER A 237 -27.01 23.15 -1.18
C SER A 237 -25.69 22.73 -1.85
N ARG A 238 -24.98 21.72 -1.30
CA ARG A 238 -23.75 21.24 -1.90
C ARG A 238 -24.04 20.67 -3.28
N ARG A 239 -23.40 21.20 -4.32
CA ARG A 239 -23.52 20.61 -5.66
C ARG A 239 -22.73 19.31 -5.71
N ILE A 240 -23.32 18.25 -6.25
CA ILE A 240 -22.62 17.00 -6.55
C ILE A 240 -23.11 16.54 -7.92
N ASP A 241 -22.25 16.55 -8.92
CA ASP A 241 -22.62 16.18 -10.29
C ASP A 241 -22.52 14.66 -10.49
N THR A 242 -21.58 13.99 -9.82
CA THR A 242 -21.34 12.55 -9.94
C THR A 242 -21.00 11.92 -8.60
N LEU A 243 -21.55 10.73 -8.33
CA LEU A 243 -21.25 9.95 -7.14
C LEU A 243 -20.67 8.58 -7.54
N PHE A 244 -19.46 8.28 -7.08
CA PHE A 244 -18.86 6.95 -7.14
C PHE A 244 -18.99 6.26 -5.79
N ASN A 245 -19.81 5.21 -5.71
CA ASN A 245 -19.92 4.39 -4.52
C ASN A 245 -19.03 3.14 -4.64
N LEU A 246 -17.78 3.24 -4.19
CA LEU A 246 -16.80 2.13 -4.22
C LEU A 246 -16.50 1.55 -2.83
N ALA A 247 -17.13 2.09 -1.78
CA ALA A 247 -16.94 1.61 -0.42
C ALA A 247 -17.55 0.21 -0.23
N GLY A 248 -16.80 -0.65 0.46
CA GLY A 248 -17.24 -1.95 0.89
C GLY A 248 -16.14 -2.66 1.67
N GLU A 249 -16.53 -3.50 2.62
CA GLU A 249 -15.58 -4.31 3.37
C GLU A 249 -14.87 -5.30 2.42
N PRO A 250 -13.54 -5.47 2.49
CA PRO A 250 -12.82 -6.43 1.67
C PRO A 250 -13.35 -7.85 1.87
N ILE A 251 -13.62 -8.53 0.76
CA ILE A 251 -14.14 -9.91 0.77
C ILE A 251 -13.06 -10.88 1.31
N ALA A 252 -11.80 -10.64 0.97
CA ALA A 252 -10.63 -11.34 1.50
C ALA A 252 -10.23 -10.83 2.90
N GLY A 253 -9.57 -11.69 3.69
CA GLY A 253 -8.97 -11.30 4.99
C GLY A 253 -9.45 -12.11 6.19
N GLY A 254 -9.76 -13.41 6.02
CA GLY A 254 -10.08 -14.35 7.10
C GLY A 254 -11.40 -15.14 6.93
N PRO A 255 -11.70 -16.06 7.85
CA PRO A 255 -12.86 -16.96 7.80
C PRO A 255 -14.22 -16.27 7.63
N TRP A 256 -15.09 -16.82 6.78
CA TRP A 256 -16.47 -16.35 6.59
C TRP A 256 -17.42 -16.83 7.69
N THR A 257 -17.19 -16.35 8.91
CA THR A 257 -18.14 -16.53 10.03
C THR A 257 -19.44 -15.78 9.76
N ARG A 258 -20.53 -16.14 10.45
CA ARG A 258 -21.84 -15.45 10.35
C ARG A 258 -21.70 -13.94 10.54
N ARG A 259 -20.96 -13.51 11.57
CA ARG A 259 -20.70 -12.09 11.85
C ARG A 259 -19.96 -11.39 10.71
N ARG A 260 -18.98 -12.07 10.07
CA ARG A 260 -18.26 -11.49 8.93
C ARG A 260 -19.16 -11.39 7.69
N LYS A 261 -19.95 -12.42 7.40
CA LYS A 261 -20.92 -12.40 6.29
C LYS A 261 -21.88 -11.23 6.42
N GLN A 262 -22.43 -11.02 7.61
CA GLN A 262 -23.29 -9.87 7.89
C GLN A 262 -22.56 -8.54 7.64
N ARG A 263 -21.32 -8.37 8.15
CA ARG A 263 -20.53 -7.16 7.87
C ARG A 263 -20.26 -6.93 6.37
N LEU A 264 -20.05 -7.99 5.60
CA LEU A 264 -19.84 -7.89 4.15
C LEU A 264 -21.08 -7.33 3.44
N VAL A 265 -22.28 -7.76 3.85
CA VAL A 265 -23.57 -7.23 3.37
C VAL A 265 -23.77 -5.80 3.86
N ASP A 266 -23.72 -5.57 5.18
CA ASP A 266 -24.04 -4.29 5.81
C ASP A 266 -23.15 -3.16 5.30
N SER A 267 -21.84 -3.41 5.16
CA SER A 267 -20.88 -2.39 4.68
C SER A 267 -21.22 -1.85 3.29
N ARG A 268 -21.95 -2.62 2.47
CA ARG A 268 -22.37 -2.27 1.11
C ARG A 268 -23.78 -1.69 1.09
N VAL A 269 -24.73 -2.40 1.70
CA VAL A 269 -26.14 -2.01 1.73
C VAL A 269 -26.34 -0.73 2.54
N ALA A 270 -25.72 -0.61 3.73
CA ALA A 270 -25.83 0.58 4.56
C ALA A 270 -25.18 1.80 3.88
N MET A 271 -24.06 1.62 3.18
CA MET A 271 -23.44 2.71 2.43
C MET A 271 -24.33 3.15 1.25
N ALA A 272 -24.90 2.21 0.49
CA ALA A 272 -25.84 2.55 -0.58
C ALA A 272 -27.08 3.29 -0.04
N ALA A 273 -27.59 2.91 1.14
CA ALA A 273 -28.66 3.63 1.81
C ALA A 273 -28.26 5.06 2.23
N ARG A 274 -27.06 5.25 2.79
CA ARG A 274 -26.52 6.59 3.13
C ARG A 274 -26.34 7.46 1.89
N VAL A 275 -25.91 6.87 0.78
CA VAL A 275 -25.83 7.53 -0.53
C VAL A 275 -27.23 7.94 -1.01
N GLY A 276 -28.23 7.07 -0.92
CA GLY A 276 -29.61 7.40 -1.26
C GLY A 276 -30.18 8.53 -0.39
N ALA A 277 -29.92 8.51 0.92
CA ALA A 277 -30.32 9.58 1.83
C ALA A 277 -29.67 10.93 1.49
N LEU A 278 -28.39 10.92 1.08
CA LEU A 278 -27.73 12.11 0.56
C LEU A 278 -28.42 12.60 -0.72
N ILE A 279 -28.64 11.74 -1.71
CA ILE A 279 -29.30 12.11 -2.97
C ILE A 279 -30.68 12.73 -2.71
N ALA A 280 -31.46 12.15 -1.79
CA ALA A 280 -32.79 12.62 -1.47
C ALA A 280 -32.79 14.05 -0.91
N ARG A 281 -31.83 14.40 -0.04
CA ARG A 281 -31.77 15.71 0.64
C ARG A 281 -31.06 16.82 -0.15
N LEU A 282 -30.31 16.48 -1.20
CA LEU A 282 -29.63 17.49 -2.02
C LEU A 282 -30.66 18.33 -2.78
N GLU A 283 -30.46 19.64 -2.86
CA GLU A 283 -31.34 20.53 -3.63
C GLU A 283 -31.34 20.14 -5.10
N ARG A 284 -30.14 19.89 -5.65
CA ARG A 284 -29.91 19.34 -6.99
C ARG A 284 -29.40 17.91 -6.90
N ALA A 285 -30.16 16.98 -7.45
CA ALA A 285 -29.75 15.57 -7.52
C ALA A 285 -28.54 15.40 -8.47
N PRO A 286 -27.63 14.46 -8.17
CA PRO A 286 -26.54 14.11 -9.07
C PRO A 286 -27.02 13.60 -10.42
N GLU A 287 -26.22 13.79 -11.47
CA GLU A 287 -26.55 13.29 -12.81
C GLU A 287 -26.41 11.77 -12.89
N VAL A 288 -25.45 11.20 -12.14
CA VAL A 288 -25.16 9.77 -12.16
C VAL A 288 -24.63 9.26 -10.82
N LEU A 289 -25.14 8.09 -10.44
CA LEU A 289 -24.61 7.21 -9.41
C LEU A 289 -23.90 6.03 -10.08
N ILE A 290 -22.58 5.96 -9.91
CA ILE A 290 -21.76 4.82 -10.36
C ILE A 290 -21.45 3.98 -9.14
N ASN A 291 -22.18 2.88 -9.00
CA ASN A 291 -22.13 2.00 -7.85
C ASN A 291 -21.31 0.75 -8.19
N ALA A 292 -20.29 0.45 -7.39
CA ALA A 292 -19.57 -0.81 -7.50
C ALA A 292 -20.51 -1.99 -7.23
N SER A 293 -20.28 -3.07 -7.96
CA SER A 293 -20.82 -4.41 -7.75
C SER A 293 -19.65 -5.38 -8.03
N ALA A 294 -19.93 -6.67 -8.16
CA ALA A 294 -18.92 -7.65 -8.51
C ALA A 294 -19.49 -8.73 -9.43
N ILE A 295 -18.60 -9.39 -10.16
CA ILE A 295 -18.93 -10.57 -10.97
C ILE A 295 -19.49 -11.74 -10.13
N GLY A 296 -19.31 -11.69 -8.81
CA GLY A 296 -19.98 -12.58 -7.85
C GLY A 296 -21.50 -12.63 -7.99
N TYR A 297 -22.14 -11.60 -8.59
CA TYR A 297 -23.56 -11.59 -8.95
C TYR A 297 -23.99 -12.85 -9.71
N TYR A 298 -23.14 -13.36 -10.59
CA TYR A 298 -23.49 -14.48 -11.47
C TYR A 298 -23.41 -15.86 -10.81
N GLY A 299 -22.80 -15.97 -9.62
CA GLY A 299 -22.51 -17.25 -8.96
C GLY A 299 -21.56 -18.14 -9.80
N ASP A 300 -21.50 -19.42 -9.48
CA ASP A 300 -20.78 -20.41 -10.31
C ASP A 300 -21.66 -20.85 -11.48
N ARG A 301 -21.15 -20.69 -12.71
CA ARG A 301 -21.85 -21.01 -13.95
C ARG A 301 -21.05 -21.95 -14.86
N ALA A 302 -20.05 -22.65 -14.30
CA ALA A 302 -19.19 -23.56 -15.05
C ALA A 302 -18.62 -22.89 -16.32
N ASP A 303 -18.92 -23.42 -17.51
CA ASP A 303 -18.42 -22.95 -18.80
C ASP A 303 -19.36 -21.96 -19.53
N ALA A 304 -20.51 -21.60 -18.94
CA ALA A 304 -21.47 -20.70 -19.56
C ALA A 304 -20.89 -19.29 -19.73
N THR A 305 -21.14 -18.69 -20.90
CA THR A 305 -20.73 -17.32 -21.20
C THR A 305 -21.80 -16.35 -20.74
N LEU A 306 -21.43 -15.34 -19.96
CA LEU A 306 -22.33 -14.47 -19.22
C LEU A 306 -22.22 -13.01 -19.68
N GLY A 307 -23.36 -12.36 -19.87
CA GLY A 307 -23.52 -10.93 -20.15
C GLY A 307 -24.28 -10.18 -19.06
N GLU A 308 -24.46 -8.89 -19.25
CA GLU A 308 -25.12 -8.00 -18.28
C GLU A 308 -26.62 -8.29 -18.08
N ASP A 309 -27.26 -8.91 -19.06
CA ASP A 309 -28.66 -9.32 -19.10
C ASP A 309 -28.94 -10.65 -18.40
N ASP A 310 -27.91 -11.41 -18.04
CA ASP A 310 -28.07 -12.70 -17.36
C ASP A 310 -28.55 -12.57 -15.91
N THR A 311 -29.26 -13.61 -15.48
CA THR A 311 -29.86 -13.71 -14.13
C THR A 311 -28.81 -13.90 -13.04
N PRO A 312 -29.10 -13.44 -11.79
CA PRO A 312 -28.19 -13.67 -10.68
C PRO A 312 -28.01 -15.17 -10.43
N GLY A 313 -26.82 -15.55 -9.98
CA GLY A 313 -26.51 -16.91 -9.57
C GLY A 313 -26.99 -17.25 -8.17
N SER A 314 -26.54 -18.39 -7.69
CA SER A 314 -26.67 -18.81 -6.30
C SER A 314 -25.35 -18.66 -5.55
N GLY A 315 -25.39 -18.79 -4.23
CA GLY A 315 -24.23 -18.63 -3.37
C GLY A 315 -24.22 -17.32 -2.60
N PHE A 316 -23.31 -17.22 -1.65
CA PHE A 316 -23.29 -16.08 -0.74
C PHE A 316 -22.88 -14.80 -1.47
N LEU A 317 -21.94 -14.88 -2.42
CA LEU A 317 -21.51 -13.68 -3.17
C LEU A 317 -22.61 -13.17 -4.11
N ALA A 318 -23.38 -14.08 -4.72
CA ALA A 318 -24.52 -13.71 -5.55
C ALA A 318 -25.58 -12.96 -4.74
N GLU A 319 -25.90 -13.46 -3.54
CA GLU A 319 -26.83 -12.81 -2.62
C GLU A 319 -26.34 -11.41 -2.20
N VAL A 320 -25.07 -11.28 -1.81
CA VAL A 320 -24.45 -9.99 -1.46
C VAL A 320 -24.55 -9.00 -2.62
N CYS A 321 -24.21 -9.43 -3.84
CA CYS A 321 -24.27 -8.56 -5.02
C CYS A 321 -25.71 -8.18 -5.37
N GLY A 322 -26.66 -9.10 -5.29
CA GLY A 322 -28.07 -8.84 -5.53
C GLY A 322 -28.63 -7.80 -4.55
N GLN A 323 -28.38 -7.97 -3.24
CA GLN A 323 -28.79 -6.99 -2.23
C GLN A 323 -28.14 -5.61 -2.44
N TRP A 324 -26.86 -5.59 -2.81
CA TRP A 324 -26.12 -4.36 -3.08
C TRP A 324 -26.65 -3.62 -4.31
N GLU A 325 -26.88 -4.32 -5.43
CA GLU A 325 -27.45 -3.75 -6.65
C GLU A 325 -28.86 -3.21 -6.41
N ALA A 326 -29.71 -3.96 -5.69
CA ALA A 326 -31.05 -3.50 -5.34
C ALA A 326 -31.04 -2.25 -4.45
N ALA A 327 -30.09 -2.15 -3.50
CA ALA A 327 -29.93 -0.96 -2.68
C ALA A 327 -29.45 0.26 -3.50
N ALA A 328 -28.58 0.04 -4.47
CA ALA A 328 -28.10 1.10 -5.37
C ALA A 328 -29.19 1.60 -6.32
N GLU A 329 -30.03 0.70 -6.85
CA GLU A 329 -31.20 1.09 -7.65
C GLU A 329 -32.18 1.94 -6.85
N ARG A 330 -32.47 1.55 -5.59
CA ARG A 330 -33.27 2.37 -4.68
C ARG A 330 -32.66 3.73 -4.36
N ALA A 331 -31.32 3.86 -4.41
CA ALA A 331 -30.66 5.14 -4.23
C ALA A 331 -30.82 6.07 -5.45
N GLY A 332 -31.08 5.51 -6.64
CA GLY A 332 -31.32 6.23 -7.91
C GLY A 332 -32.66 6.95 -8.02
N THR A 333 -33.13 7.57 -6.94
CA THR A 333 -34.37 8.37 -6.96
C THR A 333 -34.17 9.70 -7.72
N ARG A 334 -35.26 10.43 -7.95
CA ARG A 334 -35.24 11.79 -8.55
C ARG A 334 -34.57 11.86 -9.93
N GLY A 335 -34.65 10.77 -10.71
CA GLY A 335 -34.13 10.72 -12.08
C GLY A 335 -32.62 10.52 -12.19
N VAL A 336 -31.92 10.20 -11.09
CA VAL A 336 -30.48 9.92 -11.10
C VAL A 336 -30.20 8.66 -11.92
N ARG A 337 -29.30 8.74 -12.89
CA ARG A 337 -28.86 7.59 -13.69
C ARG A 337 -28.02 6.66 -12.82
N VAL A 338 -28.37 5.36 -12.75
CA VAL A 338 -27.61 4.38 -11.97
C VAL A 338 -26.83 3.43 -12.88
N CYS A 339 -25.52 3.31 -12.64
CA CYS A 339 -24.63 2.35 -13.27
C CYS A 339 -24.13 1.37 -12.20
N ARG A 340 -24.43 0.07 -12.37
CA ARG A 340 -24.00 -1.02 -11.48
C ARG A 340 -22.82 -1.73 -12.11
N ILE A 341 -21.62 -1.42 -11.63
CA ILE A 341 -20.38 -1.88 -12.25
C ILE A 341 -20.00 -3.24 -11.67
N ARG A 342 -20.22 -4.34 -12.39
CA ARG A 342 -19.86 -5.70 -11.97
C ARG A 342 -18.37 -5.93 -12.22
N ILE A 343 -17.56 -5.65 -11.20
CA ILE A 343 -16.10 -5.65 -11.30
C ILE A 343 -15.54 -7.08 -11.22
N GLY A 344 -14.66 -7.43 -12.16
CA GLY A 344 -13.90 -8.68 -12.15
C GLY A 344 -12.69 -8.68 -11.22
N LEU A 345 -11.79 -9.65 -11.40
CA LEU A 345 -10.50 -9.67 -10.70
C LEU A 345 -9.64 -8.48 -11.16
N VAL A 346 -9.53 -7.44 -10.32
CA VAL A 346 -8.75 -6.25 -10.67
C VAL A 346 -7.26 -6.52 -10.53
N LEU A 347 -6.53 -6.39 -11.64
CA LEU A 347 -5.08 -6.57 -11.73
C LEU A 347 -4.40 -5.21 -11.83
N GLY A 348 -3.45 -4.93 -10.94
CA GLY A 348 -2.68 -3.69 -10.98
C GLY A 348 -1.56 -3.61 -9.94
N PRO A 349 -0.70 -2.59 -10.03
CA PRO A 349 0.37 -2.40 -9.06
C PRO A 349 -0.17 -1.91 -7.70
N GLY A 350 0.48 -2.33 -6.62
CA GLY A 350 0.26 -1.78 -5.28
C GLY A 350 -1.06 -2.19 -4.62
N GLY A 351 -1.66 -3.32 -4.99
CA GLY A 351 -2.82 -3.89 -4.31
C GLY A 351 -3.53 -4.96 -5.12
N GLY A 352 -4.74 -5.33 -4.67
CA GLY A 352 -5.54 -6.40 -5.29
C GLY A 352 -4.96 -7.80 -5.07
N LEU A 353 -5.58 -8.79 -5.72
CA LEU A 353 -5.20 -10.21 -5.60
C LEU A 353 -3.84 -10.51 -6.25
N LEU A 354 -3.41 -9.71 -7.23
CA LEU A 354 -2.19 -9.98 -7.99
C LEU A 354 -0.92 -9.94 -7.14
N GLN A 355 -0.84 -9.06 -6.14
CA GLN A 355 0.38 -8.89 -5.34
C GLN A 355 0.80 -10.16 -4.57
N PRO A 356 -0.07 -10.79 -3.75
CA PRO A 356 0.29 -12.03 -3.07
C PRO A 356 0.55 -13.18 -4.06
N LEU A 357 -0.20 -13.26 -5.16
CA LEU A 357 0.02 -14.28 -6.20
C LEU A 357 1.38 -14.11 -6.88
N ALA A 358 1.75 -12.88 -7.24
CA ALA A 358 3.04 -12.57 -7.85
C ALA A 358 4.20 -12.82 -6.90
N LEU A 359 4.02 -12.55 -5.60
CA LEU A 359 5.02 -12.86 -4.59
C LEU A 359 5.26 -14.38 -4.50
N ALA A 360 4.21 -15.18 -4.37
CA ALA A 360 4.32 -16.64 -4.37
C ALA A 360 4.97 -17.15 -5.68
N ALA A 361 4.54 -16.62 -6.83
CA ALA A 361 5.11 -16.98 -8.12
C ALA A 361 6.61 -16.66 -8.22
N ARG A 362 7.08 -15.52 -7.69
CA ARG A 362 8.52 -15.14 -7.66
C ARG A 362 9.39 -16.18 -6.94
N PHE A 363 8.83 -16.85 -5.93
CA PHE A 363 9.48 -17.94 -5.19
C PHE A 363 9.24 -19.33 -5.82
N GLY A 364 8.70 -19.40 -7.05
CA GLY A 364 8.41 -20.67 -7.72
C GLY A 364 7.20 -21.42 -7.15
N ALA A 365 6.38 -20.75 -6.34
CA ALA A 365 5.21 -21.33 -5.68
C ALA A 365 3.87 -20.91 -6.35
N ALA A 366 3.90 -20.63 -7.66
CA ALA A 366 2.66 -20.40 -8.42
C ALA A 366 1.79 -21.66 -8.40
N THR A 367 0.52 -21.52 -8.01
CA THR A 367 -0.32 -22.65 -7.61
C THR A 367 -1.62 -22.73 -8.41
N VAL A 368 -1.86 -23.89 -9.02
CA VAL A 368 -3.14 -24.26 -9.64
C VAL A 368 -4.11 -24.70 -8.55
N LEU A 369 -5.29 -24.08 -8.49
CA LEU A 369 -6.31 -24.33 -7.47
C LEU A 369 -7.41 -25.22 -8.05
N GLY A 370 -7.72 -26.33 -7.37
CA GLY A 370 -8.71 -27.30 -7.83
C GLY A 370 -8.23 -28.08 -9.06
N ASP A 371 -9.05 -28.13 -10.11
CA ASP A 371 -8.65 -28.65 -11.43
C ASP A 371 -8.11 -27.58 -12.38
N GLY A 372 -8.22 -26.31 -11.99
CA GLY A 372 -7.77 -25.16 -12.76
C GLY A 372 -8.66 -24.82 -13.95
N ARG A 373 -9.84 -25.46 -14.11
CA ARG A 373 -10.77 -25.22 -15.22
C ARG A 373 -11.67 -24.01 -15.00
N GLN A 374 -11.82 -23.58 -13.75
CA GLN A 374 -12.69 -22.47 -13.40
C GLN A 374 -12.28 -21.17 -14.12
N TRP A 375 -13.24 -20.51 -14.74
CA TRP A 375 -13.03 -19.28 -15.49
C TRP A 375 -12.81 -18.09 -14.55
N GLN A 376 -11.78 -17.32 -14.86
CA GLN A 376 -11.39 -16.09 -14.19
C GLN A 376 -11.56 -14.91 -15.12
N SER A 377 -12.59 -14.11 -14.84
CA SER A 377 -12.82 -12.84 -15.50
C SER A 377 -12.11 -11.72 -14.72
N TRP A 378 -11.17 -11.05 -15.38
CA TRP A 378 -10.25 -10.09 -14.77
C TRP A 378 -10.31 -8.75 -15.51
N ILE A 379 -9.81 -7.67 -14.92
CA ILE A 379 -9.66 -6.37 -15.59
C ILE A 379 -8.39 -5.66 -15.12
N HIS A 380 -7.68 -4.99 -16.03
CA HIS A 380 -6.56 -4.14 -15.64
C HIS A 380 -7.08 -2.88 -14.92
N LEU A 381 -6.40 -2.45 -13.85
CA LEU A 381 -6.80 -1.30 -13.03
C LEU A 381 -7.00 -0.02 -13.85
N ASP A 382 -6.12 0.24 -14.83
CA ASP A 382 -6.26 1.38 -15.76
C ASP A 382 -7.55 1.30 -16.59
N ASP A 383 -7.89 0.12 -17.11
CA ASP A 383 -9.12 -0.04 -17.89
C ASP A 383 -10.37 0.07 -17.01
N LEU A 384 -10.31 -0.41 -15.77
CA LEU A 384 -11.41 -0.21 -14.82
C LEU A 384 -11.64 1.27 -14.54
N VAL A 385 -10.58 2.04 -14.22
CA VAL A 385 -10.70 3.48 -13.98
C VAL A 385 -11.22 4.21 -15.21
N ARG A 386 -10.71 3.87 -16.41
CA ARG A 386 -11.20 4.44 -17.67
C ARG A 386 -12.66 4.11 -17.93
N LEU A 387 -13.11 2.90 -17.62
CA LEU A 387 -14.51 2.50 -17.79
C LEU A 387 -15.43 3.24 -16.81
N LEU A 388 -14.98 3.46 -15.57
CA LEU A 388 -15.68 4.28 -14.58
C LEU A 388 -15.85 5.73 -15.06
N LEU A 389 -14.78 6.34 -15.60
CA LEU A 389 -14.83 7.67 -16.19
C LEU A 389 -15.70 7.71 -17.47
N HIS A 390 -15.67 6.66 -18.29
CA HIS A 390 -16.53 6.54 -19.48
C HIS A 390 -18.01 6.48 -19.09
N ALA A 391 -18.37 5.72 -18.05
CA ALA A 391 -19.73 5.66 -17.52
C ALA A 391 -20.18 7.00 -16.92
N MET A 392 -19.27 7.78 -16.35
CA MET A 392 -19.54 9.15 -15.89
C MET A 392 -19.87 10.09 -17.07
N ASP A 393 -19.17 9.95 -18.19
CA ASP A 393 -19.31 10.84 -19.34
C ASP A 393 -20.45 10.46 -20.28
N ARG A 394 -20.75 9.17 -20.42
CA ARG A 394 -21.74 8.64 -21.37
C ARG A 394 -23.12 8.51 -20.71
N THR A 395 -24.03 9.42 -21.06
CA THR A 395 -25.42 9.42 -20.59
C THR A 395 -26.24 8.20 -21.04
N SER A 396 -25.80 7.53 -22.11
CA SER A 396 -26.35 6.27 -22.61
C SER A 396 -26.08 5.08 -21.69
N MET A 397 -24.97 5.09 -20.92
CA MET A 397 -24.61 3.99 -20.02
C MET A 397 -25.48 3.99 -18.77
N ARG A 398 -26.23 2.91 -18.56
CA ARG A 398 -27.13 2.72 -17.40
C ARG A 398 -27.30 1.23 -17.10
N GLY A 399 -27.76 0.90 -15.91
CA GLY A 399 -28.00 -0.49 -15.50
C GLY A 399 -26.70 -1.23 -15.19
N ALA A 400 -26.71 -2.56 -15.37
CA ALA A 400 -25.55 -3.41 -15.15
C ALA A 400 -24.50 -3.21 -16.25
N ILE A 401 -23.22 -3.15 -15.85
CA ILE A 401 -22.06 -3.03 -16.75
C ILE A 401 -20.98 -3.98 -16.25
N ASN A 402 -20.57 -4.95 -17.08
CA ASN A 402 -19.47 -5.84 -16.74
C ASN A 402 -18.13 -5.14 -16.92
N ALA A 403 -17.41 -4.93 -15.83
CA ALA A 403 -16.07 -4.37 -15.83
C ALA A 403 -15.03 -5.51 -15.80
N VAL A 404 -14.94 -6.19 -16.93
CA VAL A 404 -13.99 -7.28 -17.22
C VAL A 404 -13.28 -7.01 -18.55
N ALA A 405 -12.06 -7.50 -18.72
CA ALA A 405 -11.39 -7.53 -20.01
C ALA A 405 -12.09 -8.53 -20.96
N PRO A 406 -12.02 -8.33 -22.28
CA PRO A 406 -12.64 -9.24 -23.24
C PRO A 406 -12.09 -10.69 -23.21
N GLU A 407 -10.82 -10.88 -22.82
CA GLU A 407 -10.20 -12.21 -22.71
C GLU A 407 -10.37 -12.78 -21.29
N ALA A 408 -11.44 -13.56 -21.06
CA ALA A 408 -11.52 -14.43 -19.89
C ALA A 408 -10.57 -15.64 -20.07
N VAL A 409 -9.94 -16.10 -18.98
CA VAL A 409 -9.04 -17.26 -18.99
C VAL A 409 -9.39 -18.25 -17.88
N THR A 410 -8.98 -19.50 -17.98
CA THR A 410 -9.11 -20.45 -16.86
C THR A 410 -8.05 -20.20 -15.79
N GLN A 411 -8.28 -20.65 -14.56
CA GLN A 411 -7.35 -20.48 -13.45
C GLN A 411 -5.97 -21.09 -13.74
N ARG A 412 -5.94 -22.23 -14.44
CA ARG A 412 -4.69 -22.86 -14.87
C ARG A 412 -3.91 -21.94 -15.81
N VAL A 413 -4.59 -21.39 -16.83
CA VAL A 413 -3.98 -20.47 -17.78
C VAL A 413 -3.50 -19.21 -17.06
N PHE A 414 -4.32 -18.62 -16.18
CA PHE A 414 -3.92 -17.47 -15.38
C PHE A 414 -2.63 -17.72 -14.60
N THR A 415 -2.57 -18.84 -13.88
CA THR A 415 -1.40 -19.24 -13.07
C THR A 415 -0.15 -19.44 -13.93
N GLN A 416 -0.30 -20.12 -15.08
CA GLN A 416 0.79 -20.34 -16.02
C GLN A 416 1.34 -19.04 -16.58
N ARG A 417 0.47 -18.14 -17.07
CA ARG A 417 0.89 -16.84 -17.61
C ARG A 417 1.56 -15.94 -16.58
N LEU A 418 1.08 -15.98 -15.33
CA LEU A 418 1.73 -15.29 -14.21
C LEU A 418 3.15 -15.80 -13.97
N ALA A 419 3.33 -17.12 -13.93
CA ALA A 419 4.64 -17.74 -13.69
C ALA A 419 5.61 -17.51 -14.86
N GLU A 420 5.13 -17.67 -16.11
CA GLU A 420 5.87 -17.35 -17.34
C GLU A 420 6.36 -15.91 -17.36
N THR A 421 5.49 -14.95 -17.02
CA THR A 421 5.84 -13.51 -16.97
C THR A 421 6.97 -13.23 -15.98
N LEU A 422 7.07 -14.02 -14.92
CA LEU A 422 8.10 -13.89 -13.89
C LEU A 422 9.30 -14.84 -14.11
N HIS A 423 9.30 -15.61 -15.20
CA HIS A 423 10.30 -16.65 -15.50
C HIS A 423 10.44 -17.69 -14.38
N ARG A 424 9.31 -18.16 -13.85
CA ARG A 424 9.22 -19.15 -12.76
C ARG A 424 8.31 -20.31 -13.15
N PRO A 425 8.48 -21.50 -12.54
CA PRO A 425 7.64 -22.65 -12.85
C PRO A 425 6.26 -22.55 -12.15
N ALA A 426 5.26 -23.23 -12.72
CA ALA A 426 3.89 -23.33 -12.19
C ALA A 426 3.46 -24.80 -12.11
N TRP A 427 4.02 -25.54 -11.15
CA TRP A 427 3.81 -26.98 -10.99
C TRP A 427 3.00 -27.35 -9.74
N LEU A 428 2.89 -26.43 -8.77
CA LEU A 428 2.14 -26.67 -7.54
C LEU A 428 0.65 -26.74 -7.83
N ARG A 429 -0.03 -27.68 -7.17
CA ARG A 429 -1.48 -27.84 -7.25
C ARG A 429 -2.06 -28.04 -5.87
N VAL A 430 -3.12 -27.30 -5.56
CA VAL A 430 -3.92 -27.49 -4.35
C VAL A 430 -5.25 -28.15 -4.74
N PRO A 431 -5.47 -29.41 -4.35
CA PRO A 431 -6.74 -30.10 -4.58
C PRO A 431 -7.97 -29.36 -4.01
N ALA A 432 -9.09 -29.41 -4.73
CA ALA A 432 -10.34 -28.74 -4.35
C ALA A 432 -10.82 -29.11 -2.94
N ARG A 433 -10.63 -30.37 -2.51
CA ARG A 433 -11.02 -30.84 -1.16
C ARG A 433 -10.46 -29.98 -0.02
N PHE A 434 -9.25 -29.45 -0.16
CA PHE A 434 -8.65 -28.59 0.87
C PHE A 434 -9.27 -27.19 0.88
N LEU A 435 -9.70 -26.72 -0.29
CA LEU A 435 -10.39 -25.44 -0.41
C LEU A 435 -11.83 -25.53 0.11
N HIS A 436 -12.51 -26.66 -0.11
CA HIS A 436 -13.83 -26.94 0.46
C HIS A 436 -13.82 -27.08 1.99
N ALA A 437 -12.69 -27.48 2.57
CA ALA A 437 -12.51 -27.51 4.02
C ALA A 437 -12.42 -26.10 4.65
N LEU A 438 -12.26 -25.05 3.85
CA LEU A 438 -12.21 -23.68 4.36
C LEU A 438 -13.57 -23.27 4.95
N PRO A 439 -13.58 -22.61 6.13
CA PRO A 439 -14.80 -22.30 6.85
C PRO A 439 -15.70 -21.32 6.09
N GLY A 440 -17.02 -21.50 6.24
CA GLY A 440 -18.02 -20.54 5.82
C GLY A 440 -18.30 -20.47 4.32
N GLY A 441 -17.88 -21.48 3.53
CA GLY A 441 -18.11 -21.51 2.08
C GLY A 441 -17.10 -20.68 1.29
N MET A 442 -15.95 -20.34 1.88
CA MET A 442 -14.90 -19.56 1.21
C MET A 442 -14.34 -20.23 -0.05
N SER A 443 -14.58 -21.53 -0.26
CA SER A 443 -14.24 -22.22 -1.50
C SER A 443 -14.81 -21.50 -2.74
N GLU A 444 -15.96 -20.83 -2.62
CA GLU A 444 -16.59 -20.03 -3.69
C GLU A 444 -15.62 -18.98 -4.27
N LEU A 445 -14.75 -18.37 -3.46
CA LEU A 445 -13.75 -17.39 -3.92
C LEU A 445 -12.66 -17.96 -4.82
N PHE A 446 -12.37 -19.24 -4.66
CA PHE A 446 -11.23 -19.90 -5.31
C PHE A 446 -11.64 -20.82 -6.45
N LEU A 447 -12.83 -21.41 -6.33
CA LEU A 447 -13.34 -22.45 -7.22
C LEU A 447 -14.53 -21.98 -8.07
N GLY A 448 -15.12 -20.82 -7.81
CA GLY A 448 -16.20 -20.29 -8.64
C GLY A 448 -15.74 -20.04 -10.08
N SER A 449 -16.58 -20.44 -11.05
CA SER A 449 -16.28 -20.32 -12.47
C SER A 449 -17.21 -19.32 -13.15
N GLN A 450 -16.65 -18.24 -13.68
CA GLN A 450 -17.38 -17.13 -14.29
C GLN A 450 -16.69 -16.66 -15.56
N ARG A 451 -17.25 -17.04 -16.72
CA ARG A 451 -16.80 -16.60 -18.05
C ARG A 451 -17.66 -15.42 -18.51
N ILE A 452 -17.18 -14.20 -18.32
CA ILE A 452 -17.99 -12.99 -18.46
C ILE A 452 -17.50 -12.14 -19.63
N GLU A 453 -18.45 -11.58 -20.38
CA GLU A 453 -18.21 -10.66 -21.48
C GLU A 453 -18.61 -9.22 -21.12
N PRO A 454 -17.81 -8.21 -21.49
CA PRO A 454 -18.13 -6.81 -21.26
C PRO A 454 -19.01 -6.23 -22.38
N ARG A 455 -20.20 -6.82 -22.64
CA ARG A 455 -21.03 -6.50 -23.83
C ARG A 455 -21.44 -5.04 -23.85
N VAL A 456 -21.85 -4.48 -22.71
CA VAL A 456 -22.26 -3.07 -22.63
C VAL A 456 -21.09 -2.13 -22.89
N ALA A 457 -19.90 -2.43 -22.36
CA ALA A 457 -18.73 -1.59 -22.61
C ALA A 457 -18.34 -1.59 -24.09
N LEU A 458 -18.34 -2.77 -24.73
CA LEU A 458 -18.02 -2.93 -26.15
C LEU A 458 -19.05 -2.22 -27.04
N ALA A 459 -20.35 -2.34 -26.72
CA ALA A 459 -21.43 -1.66 -27.44
C ALA A 459 -21.41 -0.13 -27.29
N GLN A 460 -20.64 0.40 -26.34
CA GLN A 460 -20.48 1.84 -26.08
C GLN A 460 -19.10 2.35 -26.54
N ASP A 461 -18.50 1.66 -27.52
CA ASP A 461 -17.19 1.97 -28.12
C ASP A 461 -16.04 2.09 -27.10
N PHE A 462 -16.15 1.44 -25.94
CA PHE A 462 -15.08 1.45 -24.97
C PHE A 462 -13.92 0.57 -25.45
N ARG A 463 -12.76 1.21 -25.67
CA ARG A 463 -11.54 0.51 -26.10
C ARG A 463 -10.66 0.17 -24.89
N PHE A 464 -10.49 -1.13 -24.63
CA PHE A 464 -9.56 -1.64 -23.61
C PHE A 464 -8.11 -1.41 -24.04
N ARG A 465 -7.29 -0.89 -23.13
CA ARG A 465 -5.82 -0.76 -23.31
C ARG A 465 -5.12 -2.09 -23.06
N HIS A 466 -5.67 -2.91 -22.17
CA HIS A 466 -5.13 -4.20 -21.78
C HIS A 466 -6.17 -5.32 -22.00
N PRO A 467 -6.55 -5.62 -23.26
CA PRO A 467 -7.57 -6.63 -23.54
C PRO A 467 -7.09 -8.07 -23.29
N ARG A 468 -5.76 -8.30 -23.21
CA ARG A 468 -5.15 -9.61 -23.07
C ARG A 468 -4.30 -9.76 -21.81
N LEU A 469 -4.34 -10.94 -21.19
CA LEU A 469 -3.75 -11.17 -19.87
C LEU A 469 -2.23 -11.02 -19.88
N ASP A 470 -1.56 -11.60 -20.87
CA ASP A 470 -0.11 -11.55 -21.02
C ASP A 470 0.41 -10.10 -21.09
N GLY A 471 -0.30 -9.24 -21.82
CA GLY A 471 0.03 -7.82 -21.94
C GLY A 471 -0.19 -7.08 -20.62
N ALA A 472 -1.28 -7.37 -19.91
CA ALA A 472 -1.58 -6.80 -18.61
C ALA A 472 -0.53 -7.21 -17.55
N LEU A 473 -0.21 -8.50 -17.44
CA LEU A 473 0.77 -9.02 -16.49
C LEU A 473 2.16 -8.43 -16.74
N ARG A 474 2.62 -8.37 -18.00
CA ARG A 474 3.89 -7.71 -18.32
C ARG A 474 3.90 -6.24 -17.93
N ALA A 475 2.84 -5.50 -18.26
CA ALA A 475 2.74 -4.09 -17.92
C ALA A 475 2.79 -3.82 -16.40
N ILE A 476 2.30 -4.75 -15.59
CA ILE A 476 2.27 -4.61 -14.12
C ILE A 476 3.56 -5.13 -13.47
N LEU A 477 4.06 -6.30 -13.90
CA LEU A 477 5.07 -7.06 -13.18
C LEU A 477 6.49 -6.89 -13.72
N VAL A 478 6.61 -6.54 -15.01
CA VAL A 478 7.90 -6.33 -15.67
C VAL A 478 8.16 -4.82 -15.75
N PRO A 479 9.18 -4.29 -15.06
CA PRO A 479 9.51 -2.88 -15.15
C PRO A 479 9.87 -2.52 -16.59
N ALA A 480 9.02 -1.74 -17.27
CA ALA A 480 9.39 -1.17 -18.54
C ALA A 480 10.46 -0.08 -18.32
N PRO A 481 11.54 -0.05 -19.12
CA PRO A 481 12.48 1.05 -19.07
C PRO A 481 11.72 2.35 -19.40
N SER A 482 11.80 3.33 -18.49
CA SER A 482 11.19 4.63 -18.73
C SER A 482 11.91 5.30 -19.90
N LYS A 483 11.16 5.67 -20.93
CA LYS A 483 11.64 6.53 -22.03
C LYS A 483 11.63 8.01 -21.66
N ALA A 484 11.06 8.36 -20.52
CA ALA A 484 10.99 9.74 -20.07
C ALA A 484 12.38 10.23 -19.68
N THR A 485 12.73 11.39 -20.19
CA THR A 485 13.98 12.10 -19.94
C THR A 485 13.73 13.22 -18.96
N THR A 486 14.76 13.57 -18.21
CA THR A 486 14.83 14.69 -17.29
C THR A 486 14.82 15.99 -18.08
N VAL A 487 13.84 16.85 -17.76
CA VAL A 487 13.69 18.18 -18.38
C VAL A 487 14.22 19.24 -17.43
N ALA A 488 13.79 19.19 -16.17
CA ALA A 488 14.20 20.15 -15.15
C ALA A 488 14.48 19.49 -13.79
N VAL A 489 15.50 19.97 -13.09
CA VAL A 489 15.89 19.59 -11.73
C VAL A 489 15.72 20.81 -10.83
N TYR A 490 14.99 20.66 -9.72
CA TYR A 490 14.80 21.76 -8.75
C TYR A 490 15.85 21.69 -7.66
N VAL A 491 16.66 22.74 -7.55
CA VAL A 491 17.85 22.79 -6.71
C VAL A 491 17.63 23.72 -5.52
N ASN A 492 17.90 23.20 -4.33
CA ASN A 492 17.95 23.99 -3.10
C ASN A 492 19.33 24.66 -2.97
N ASP A 493 19.48 25.86 -3.51
CA ASP A 493 20.77 26.59 -3.50
C ASP A 493 21.21 27.02 -2.10
N ALA A 494 20.26 27.18 -1.16
CA ALA A 494 20.57 27.46 0.24
C ALA A 494 21.28 26.29 0.97
N CYS A 495 21.25 25.09 0.38
CA CYS A 495 21.91 23.88 0.88
C CYS A 495 23.21 23.64 0.10
N PRO A 496 24.42 23.93 0.63
CA PRO A 496 25.70 23.74 -0.05
C PRO A 496 25.98 22.30 -0.46
N VAL A 497 25.49 21.30 0.30
CA VAL A 497 25.60 19.89 -0.10
C VAL A 497 24.75 19.62 -1.35
N CYS A 498 23.52 20.13 -1.36
CA CYS A 498 22.60 19.99 -2.47
C CYS A 498 23.12 20.75 -3.70
N HIS A 499 23.58 21.98 -3.51
CA HIS A 499 24.16 22.84 -4.54
C HIS A 499 25.40 22.21 -5.16
N ALA A 500 26.39 21.78 -4.35
CA ALA A 500 27.62 21.17 -4.85
C ALA A 500 27.34 19.87 -5.65
N GLU A 501 26.41 19.04 -5.19
CA GLU A 501 26.04 17.82 -5.91
C GLU A 501 25.30 18.13 -7.22
N MET A 502 24.41 19.13 -7.24
CA MET A 502 23.70 19.53 -8.46
C MET A 502 24.63 20.23 -9.47
N ASP A 503 25.63 20.99 -9.02
CA ASP A 503 26.65 21.58 -9.89
C ASP A 503 27.51 20.51 -10.57
N ARG A 504 27.85 19.44 -9.85
CA ARG A 504 28.52 18.27 -10.44
C ARG A 504 27.68 17.68 -11.57
N TYR A 505 26.37 17.49 -11.37
CA TYR A 505 25.47 17.01 -12.42
C TYR A 505 25.27 18.02 -13.56
N ARG A 506 25.30 19.32 -13.27
CA ARG A 506 25.26 20.38 -14.28
C ARG A 506 26.48 20.33 -15.20
N ALA A 507 27.68 20.23 -14.63
CA ALA A 507 28.93 20.09 -15.39
C ALA A 507 28.93 18.81 -16.25
N GLU A 508 28.46 17.70 -15.68
CA GLU A 508 28.34 16.42 -16.39
C GLU A 508 27.34 16.50 -17.56
N SER A 509 26.18 17.11 -17.33
CA SER A 509 25.16 17.34 -18.37
C SER A 509 25.70 18.18 -19.52
N GLN A 510 26.51 19.21 -19.24
CA GLN A 510 27.15 20.04 -20.26
C GLN A 510 28.19 19.25 -21.05
N ARG A 511 29.06 18.49 -20.37
CA ARG A 511 30.07 17.62 -20.99
C ARG A 511 29.44 16.60 -21.94
N GLU A 512 28.32 16.01 -21.53
CA GLU A 512 27.62 14.98 -22.30
C GLU A 512 26.55 15.54 -23.26
N HIS A 513 26.49 16.87 -23.45
CA HIS A 513 25.55 17.56 -24.34
C HIS A 513 24.08 17.21 -24.08
N ARG A 514 23.70 17.12 -22.80
CA ARG A 514 22.33 16.87 -22.36
C ARG A 514 21.61 18.18 -22.04
N SER A 515 20.37 18.30 -22.50
CA SER A 515 19.50 19.45 -22.27
C SER A 515 18.73 19.33 -20.95
N ILE A 516 19.45 19.25 -19.82
CA ILE A 516 18.85 19.26 -18.48
C ILE A 516 18.90 20.68 -17.93
N THR A 517 17.75 21.22 -17.54
CA THR A 517 17.68 22.54 -16.90
C THR A 517 17.78 22.37 -15.38
N PHE A 518 18.66 23.11 -14.73
CA PHE A 518 18.78 23.12 -13.27
C PHE A 518 18.25 24.46 -12.75
N CYS A 519 17.10 24.41 -12.08
CA CYS A 519 16.34 25.57 -11.64
C CYS A 519 16.51 25.76 -10.13
N SER A 520 16.91 26.97 -9.71
CA SER A 520 16.84 27.34 -8.30
C SER A 520 15.40 27.32 -7.82
N ILE A 521 15.17 26.79 -6.62
CA ILE A 521 13.86 26.84 -5.97
C ILE A 521 13.44 28.26 -5.58
N ASP A 522 14.39 29.19 -5.41
CA ASP A 522 14.13 30.56 -4.96
C ASP A 522 13.52 31.43 -6.06
N PHE A 523 13.77 31.11 -7.33
CA PHE A 523 13.11 31.77 -8.48
C PHE A 523 11.72 31.19 -8.79
N GLY A 524 11.26 30.21 -8.00
CA GLY A 524 9.96 29.57 -8.12
C GLY A 524 9.85 28.57 -9.28
N PHE A 525 9.03 27.54 -9.10
CA PHE A 525 8.64 26.62 -10.19
C PHE A 525 7.31 27.08 -10.79
N PRO A 526 7.26 27.41 -12.11
CA PRO A 526 6.00 27.63 -12.81
C PRO A 526 5.15 26.34 -12.78
N GLY A 527 4.15 26.28 -11.91
CA GLY A 527 3.24 25.13 -11.80
C GLY A 527 3.34 24.30 -10.54
N LEU A 528 4.22 24.64 -9.58
CA LEU A 528 4.29 24.02 -8.23
C LEU A 528 2.91 23.91 -7.56
N PRO A 529 2.07 24.98 -7.54
CA PRO A 529 0.74 24.93 -6.94
C PRO A 529 -0.20 23.91 -7.61
N ALA A 530 -0.01 23.60 -8.89
CA ALA A 530 -0.81 22.57 -9.58
C ALA A 530 -0.54 21.16 -9.02
N TYR A 531 0.61 20.96 -8.36
CA TYR A 531 0.94 19.72 -7.64
C TYR A 531 0.61 19.78 -6.15
N GLY A 532 -0.03 20.86 -5.68
CA GLY A 532 -0.32 21.06 -4.25
C GLY A 532 0.92 21.27 -3.38
N LEU A 533 2.09 21.38 -4.00
CA LEU A 533 3.38 21.53 -3.33
C LEU A 533 3.69 23.01 -3.06
N LYS A 534 4.40 23.26 -1.96
CA LYS A 534 4.92 24.57 -1.56
C LYS A 534 6.44 24.63 -1.75
N ALA A 535 7.01 25.84 -1.72
CA ALA A 535 8.46 26.02 -1.80
C ALA A 535 9.22 25.25 -0.69
N ASP A 536 8.66 25.19 0.53
CA ASP A 536 9.24 24.42 1.63
C ASP A 536 9.28 22.91 1.37
N ASP A 537 8.37 22.36 0.55
CA ASP A 537 8.42 20.94 0.18
C ASP A 537 9.63 20.67 -0.72
N LEU A 538 9.96 21.59 -1.64
CA LEU A 538 11.16 21.52 -2.49
C LEU A 538 12.47 21.64 -1.68
N ARG A 539 12.44 22.27 -0.51
CA ARG A 539 13.62 22.37 0.38
C ARG A 539 13.92 21.06 1.09
N ARG A 540 12.90 20.23 1.34
CA ARG A 540 13.00 18.98 2.11
C ARG A 540 13.33 17.77 1.24
N ARG A 541 13.06 17.84 -0.07
CA ARG A 541 13.19 16.71 -0.99
C ARG A 541 13.55 17.17 -2.39
N LEU A 542 14.35 16.38 -3.09
CA LEU A 542 14.68 16.62 -4.50
C LEU A 542 13.45 16.34 -5.38
N PHE A 543 13.18 17.22 -6.34
CA PHE A 543 12.16 17.01 -7.36
C PHE A 543 12.73 17.16 -8.76
N VAL A 544 12.23 16.36 -9.69
CA VAL A 544 12.63 16.35 -11.10
C VAL A 544 11.40 16.30 -12.00
N TYR A 545 11.32 17.23 -12.95
CA TYR A 545 10.29 17.23 -13.99
C TYR A 545 10.77 16.43 -15.20
N THR A 546 9.96 15.47 -15.65
CA THR A 546 10.28 14.58 -16.76
C THR A 546 9.41 14.85 -18.00
N SER A 547 9.89 14.44 -19.18
CA SER A 547 9.25 14.72 -20.47
C SER A 547 7.88 14.06 -20.68
N ASP A 548 7.50 13.10 -19.82
CA ASP A 548 6.14 12.55 -19.73
C ASP A 548 5.16 13.44 -18.92
N GLY A 549 5.59 14.66 -18.55
CA GLY A 549 4.77 15.63 -17.82
C GLY A 549 4.63 15.34 -16.33
N ARG A 550 5.40 14.39 -15.79
CA ARG A 550 5.33 13.99 -14.39
C ARG A 550 6.43 14.64 -13.56
N LEU A 551 6.13 14.85 -12.28
CA LEU A 551 7.10 15.28 -11.29
C LEU A 551 7.52 14.05 -10.46
N ARG A 552 8.80 13.73 -10.45
CA ARG A 552 9.41 12.68 -9.63
C ARG A 552 9.99 13.28 -8.37
N SER A 553 10.08 12.52 -7.29
CA SER A 553 10.67 13.01 -6.04
C SER A 553 11.61 12.01 -5.35
N GLY A 554 12.60 12.55 -4.66
CA GLY A 554 13.64 11.83 -3.92
C GLY A 554 14.44 10.84 -4.77
N MET A 555 14.50 9.57 -4.36
CA MET A 555 15.31 8.58 -5.08
C MET A 555 14.83 8.34 -6.52
N ASP A 556 13.52 8.36 -6.79
CA ASP A 556 13.01 8.25 -8.16
C ASP A 556 13.40 9.48 -9.02
N ALA A 557 13.57 10.66 -8.41
CA ALA A 557 14.10 11.85 -9.07
C ALA A 557 15.60 11.69 -9.35
N MET A 558 16.38 11.24 -8.37
CA MET A 558 17.82 10.99 -8.53
C MET A 558 18.12 9.97 -9.64
N ARG A 559 17.31 8.90 -9.68
CA ARG A 559 17.39 7.87 -10.73
C ARG A 559 17.00 8.37 -12.11
N ALA A 560 16.15 9.40 -12.21
CA ALA A 560 15.85 10.02 -13.49
C ALA A 560 17.08 10.75 -14.03
N ILE A 561 17.75 11.55 -13.19
CA ILE A 561 18.98 12.27 -13.53
C ILE A 561 20.07 11.29 -14.00
N TRP A 562 20.37 10.26 -13.18
CA TRP A 562 21.41 9.28 -13.50
C TRP A 562 21.15 8.48 -14.78
N ARG A 563 19.89 8.29 -15.18
CA ARG A 563 19.57 7.57 -16.42
C ARG A 563 19.93 8.37 -17.66
N ASP A 564 19.80 9.70 -17.58
CA ASP A 564 20.04 10.61 -18.69
C ASP A 564 21.50 11.00 -18.84
N LEU A 565 22.30 10.83 -17.79
CA LEU A 565 23.76 11.05 -17.78
C LEU A 565 24.52 9.73 -18.01
N PRO A 566 24.96 9.40 -19.24
CA PRO A 566 25.82 8.25 -19.58
C PRO A 566 26.81 7.79 -18.52
N SER A 567 27.66 8.69 -17.99
CA SER A 567 28.68 8.38 -16.98
C SER A 567 28.12 7.85 -15.64
N LEU A 568 26.84 8.12 -15.37
CA LEU A 568 26.15 7.76 -14.13
C LEU A 568 25.05 6.71 -14.33
N ARG A 569 24.86 6.19 -15.55
CA ARG A 569 23.83 5.19 -15.84
C ARG A 569 23.95 3.93 -15.00
N TRP A 570 25.17 3.56 -14.61
CA TRP A 570 25.41 2.44 -13.72
C TRP A 570 24.77 2.67 -12.34
N LEU A 571 24.75 3.90 -11.81
CA LEU A 571 24.04 4.24 -10.58
C LEU A 571 22.53 4.06 -10.75
N ALA A 572 21.95 4.50 -11.87
CA ALA A 572 20.54 4.31 -12.18
C ALA A 572 20.16 2.82 -12.28
N TRP A 573 21.07 2.00 -12.80
CA TRP A 573 20.92 0.56 -12.92
C TRP A 573 20.98 -0.13 -11.55
N VAL A 574 22.05 0.10 -10.76
CA VAL A 574 22.22 -0.50 -9.42
C VAL A 574 21.06 -0.08 -8.49
N SER A 575 20.74 1.21 -8.45
CA SER A 575 19.58 1.76 -7.71
C SER A 575 18.22 1.22 -8.17
N GLY A 576 18.16 0.63 -9.36
CA GLY A 576 16.97 -0.01 -9.91
C GLY A 576 16.84 -1.50 -9.63
N LEU A 577 17.89 -2.16 -9.14
CA LEU A 577 17.85 -3.58 -8.83
C LEU A 577 16.85 -3.87 -7.69
N PRO A 578 16.07 -4.96 -7.78
CA PRO A 578 15.22 -5.40 -6.68
C PRO A 578 16.02 -5.53 -5.37
N GLY A 579 15.45 -5.11 -4.24
CA GLY A 579 16.16 -5.07 -2.95
C GLY A 579 16.98 -3.79 -2.77
N PHE A 580 17.94 -3.51 -3.66
CA PHE A 580 18.78 -2.31 -3.56
C PHE A 580 17.96 -1.03 -3.74
N ARG A 581 16.95 -1.03 -4.62
CA ARG A 581 16.00 0.09 -4.74
C ARG A 581 15.35 0.45 -3.40
N GLN A 582 14.87 -0.57 -2.69
CA GLN A 582 14.20 -0.38 -1.40
C GLN A 582 15.16 0.21 -0.39
N LEU A 583 16.39 -0.34 -0.33
CA LEU A 583 17.47 0.16 0.52
C LEU A 583 17.83 1.62 0.21
N ALA A 584 17.94 1.98 -1.07
CA ALA A 584 18.23 3.35 -1.50
C ALA A 584 17.10 4.32 -1.08
N ASP A 585 15.84 3.92 -1.27
CA ASP A 585 14.67 4.69 -0.83
C ASP A 585 14.70 4.91 0.70
N LEU A 586 15.02 3.86 1.47
CA LEU A 586 15.13 3.91 2.93
C LEU A 586 16.21 4.88 3.42
N ILE A 587 17.42 4.74 2.88
CA ILE A 587 18.55 5.60 3.25
C ILE A 587 18.23 7.05 2.92
N TYR A 588 17.60 7.30 1.75
CA TYR A 588 17.19 8.64 1.37
C TYR A 588 16.16 9.23 2.35
N ASP A 589 15.08 8.50 2.64
CA ASP A 589 13.94 9.01 3.41
C ASP A 589 14.20 9.10 4.93
N LEU A 590 15.02 8.21 5.50
CA LEU A 590 15.32 8.23 6.95
C LEU A 590 16.57 8.99 7.33
N VAL A 591 17.58 9.01 6.46
CA VAL A 591 18.90 9.53 6.81
C VAL A 591 19.19 10.81 6.04
N LEU A 592 19.26 10.73 4.72
CA LEU A 592 19.78 11.82 3.90
C LEU A 592 18.86 13.04 3.92
N ALA A 593 17.58 12.89 3.57
CA ALA A 593 16.65 14.00 3.48
C ALA A 593 16.41 14.70 4.85
N PRO A 594 16.15 13.97 5.95
CA PRO A 594 16.00 14.58 7.27
C PRO A 594 17.27 15.27 7.77
N ALA A 595 18.46 14.70 7.54
CA ALA A 595 19.72 15.31 7.96
C ALA A 595 20.00 16.62 7.21
N LEU A 596 19.80 16.64 5.89
CA LEU A 596 19.96 17.84 5.08
C LEU A 596 18.95 18.93 5.48
N ASP A 597 17.68 18.57 5.69
CA ASP A 597 16.63 19.50 6.13
C ASP A 597 16.93 20.08 7.53
N ALA A 598 17.37 19.27 8.48
CA ALA A 598 17.78 19.73 9.81
C ALA A 598 19.01 20.66 9.74
N TRP A 599 19.99 20.33 8.91
CA TRP A 599 21.19 21.14 8.71
C TRP A 599 20.85 22.50 8.07
N ASN A 600 19.98 22.51 7.04
CA ASN A 600 19.49 23.72 6.39
C ASN A 600 18.76 24.63 7.38
N ARG A 601 17.86 24.09 8.22
CA ARG A 601 17.17 24.85 9.26
C ARG A 601 18.13 25.50 10.26
N ARG A 602 19.16 24.77 10.71
CA ARG A 602 20.17 25.30 11.64
C ARG A 602 20.94 26.48 11.03
N ARG A 603 21.31 26.39 9.75
CA ARG A 603 21.96 27.52 9.05
C ARG A 603 21.04 28.71 8.87
N ALA A 604 19.80 28.49 8.45
CA ALA A 604 18.82 29.57 8.28
C ALA A 604 18.59 30.34 9.59
N ALA A 605 18.51 29.62 10.71
CA ALA A 605 18.43 30.22 12.05
C ALA A 605 19.69 31.03 12.41
N ALA A 606 20.89 30.54 12.06
CA ALA A 606 22.15 31.24 12.30
C ALA A 606 22.35 32.50 11.41
N SER A 607 21.68 32.58 10.25
CA SER A 607 21.74 33.72 9.33
C SER A 607 20.69 34.81 9.58
N THR A 608 19.77 34.63 10.53
CA THR A 608 18.78 35.68 10.88
C THR A 608 19.39 36.59 11.94
N PRO A 609 19.67 37.88 11.65
CA PRO A 609 20.25 38.77 12.66
C PRO A 609 19.25 38.96 13.80
N SER A 610 19.73 38.80 15.04
CA SER A 610 18.97 39.18 16.23
C SER A 610 18.70 40.68 16.15
N VAL A 611 17.44 41.06 15.91
CA VAL A 611 17.00 42.44 16.12
C VAL A 611 16.99 42.67 17.62
N THR A 612 18.14 43.07 18.16
CA THR A 612 18.25 43.57 19.52
C THR A 612 17.54 44.91 19.53
N VAL A 613 16.30 44.95 20.03
CA VAL A 613 15.60 46.19 20.34
C VAL A 613 16.35 46.86 21.48
N THR A 614 17.30 47.73 21.13
CA THR A 614 17.91 48.65 22.09
C THR A 614 16.87 49.69 22.47
N HIS A 615 16.24 49.51 23.63
CA HIS A 615 15.66 50.63 24.36
C HIS A 615 16.81 51.57 24.76
N GLN A 616 16.84 52.76 24.16
CA GLN A 616 17.65 53.88 24.63
C GLN A 616 16.88 54.67 25.72
N PRO A 617 17.62 55.34 26.61
CA PRO A 617 17.37 55.37 28.06
C PRO A 617 16.22 56.24 28.55
#